data_AF-A0A2S5M1A4-F1
#
_entry.id   AF-A0A2S5M1A4-F1
#
_cell.length_a   1.000
_cell.length_b   1.000
_cell.length_c   1.000
_cell.angle_alpha   90.00
_cell.angle_beta   90.00
_cell.angle_gamma   90.00
#
_symmetry.space_group_name_H-M   'P 1'
#
loop_
_entity.id
_entity.type
_entity.pdbx_description
1 polymer ?
#
loop_
_entity_poly.entity_id
_entity_poly.type
_entity_poly.pdbx_seq_one_letter_code
_entity_poly.pdbx_strand_id
1 'polypeptide(L)' 'MSFKPSFTSHQLKTMTDEQLVHHWSGYKENTGDWHLAKNEMIRRQNKPSDIRGWISIFISIGALLVSIIALIY' A
#
# COMPACT_ATOMS: atom_id res chain seq x y z
N MET A 1 -27.95 -12.80 -10.50
CA MET A 1 -27.72 -13.29 -9.12
C MET A 1 -26.62 -12.45 -8.49
N SER A 2 -26.94 -11.66 -7.47
CA SER A 2 -25.94 -10.90 -6.70
C SER A 2 -25.20 -11.89 -5.81
N PHE A 3 -23.96 -12.23 -6.17
CA PHE A 3 -23.08 -13.07 -5.34
C PHE A 3 -22.73 -12.24 -4.11
N LYS A 4 -23.35 -12.55 -2.97
CA LYS A 4 -22.94 -11.98 -1.70
C LYS A 4 -21.48 -12.41 -1.44
N PRO A 5 -20.59 -11.47 -1.11
CA PRO A 5 -19.20 -11.81 -0.81
C PRO A 5 -19.16 -12.77 0.38
N SER A 6 -18.40 -13.85 0.23
CA SER A 6 -18.20 -14.86 1.27
C SER A 6 -17.23 -14.38 2.35
N PHE A 7 -16.38 -13.40 2.01
CA PHE A 7 -15.41 -12.82 2.93
C PHE A 7 -15.70 -11.36 3.24
N THR A 8 -15.43 -10.99 4.49
CA THR A 8 -15.46 -9.59 4.91
C THR A 8 -14.13 -8.91 4.61
N SER A 9 -14.16 -7.60 4.39
CA SER A 9 -12.96 -6.79 4.17
C SER A 9 -11.94 -6.89 5.32
N HIS A 10 -12.40 -7.19 6.54
CA HIS A 10 -11.54 -7.41 7.70
C HIS A 10 -10.71 -8.70 7.57
N GLN A 11 -11.30 -9.79 7.09
CA GLN A 11 -10.61 -11.06 6.88
C GLN A 11 -9.55 -10.96 5.77
N LEU A 12 -9.82 -10.19 4.72
CA LEU A 12 -8.86 -9.92 3.65
C LEU A 12 -7.67 -9.07 4.12
N LYS A 13 -7.87 -8.20 5.10
CA LYS A 13 -6.78 -7.40 5.70
C LYS A 13 -5.82 -8.24 6.55
N THR A 14 -6.30 -9.33 7.15
CA THR A 14 -5.47 -10.23 7.97
C THR A 14 -4.67 -11.24 7.15
N MET A 15 -5.00 -11.40 5.85
CA MET A 15 -4.26 -12.30 4.96
C MET A 15 -2.91 -11.70 4.53
N THR A 16 -1.92 -12.57 4.36
CA THR A 16 -0.63 -12.21 3.73
C THR A 16 -0.83 -11.85 2.25
N ASP A 17 0.12 -11.14 1.65
CA ASP A 17 0.03 -10.74 0.23
C ASP A 17 -0.09 -11.96 -0.70
N GLU A 18 0.67 -13.02 -0.41
CA GLU A 18 0.66 -14.29 -1.15
C GLU A 18 -0.70 -14.97 -1.06
N GLN A 19 -1.28 -15.02 0.14
CA GLN A 19 -2.64 -15.56 0.34
C GLN A 19 -3.69 -14.72 -0.38
N LEU A 20 -3.56 -13.39 -0.36
CA LEU A 20 -4.49 -12.49 -1.01
C LEU A 20 -4.46 -12.65 -2.55
N VAL A 21 -3.27 -12.83 -3.13
CA VAL A 21 -3.08 -13.09 -4.57
C VAL A 21 -3.60 -14.46 -4.96
N HIS A 22 -3.28 -15.50 -4.19
CA HIS A 22 -3.79 -16.85 -4.45
C HIS A 22 -5.33 -16.88 -4.38
N HIS A 23 -5.90 -16.21 -3.37
CA HIS A 23 -7.33 -16.07 -3.17
C HIS A 23 -7.98 -15.27 -4.33
N TRP A 24 -7.34 -14.17 -4.77
CA TRP A 24 -7.81 -13.38 -5.91
C TRP A 24 -7.79 -14.18 -7.23
N SER A 25 -6.74 -14.96 -7.48
CA SER A 25 -6.59 -15.80 -8.67
C SER A 25 -7.56 -16.99 -8.74
N GLY A 26 -8.06 -17.43 -7.57
CA GLY A 26 -9.01 -18.53 -7.46
C GLY A 26 -10.47 -18.14 -7.72
N TYR A 27 -10.79 -16.84 -7.74
CA TYR A 27 -12.14 -16.37 -8.02
C TYR A 27 -12.37 -16.05 -9.48
N LYS A 28 -13.55 -16.44 -9.97
CA LYS A 28 -14.05 -15.99 -11.26
C LYS A 28 -14.11 -14.47 -11.29
N GLU A 29 -13.60 -13.88 -12.36
CA GLU A 29 -13.60 -12.43 -12.58
C GLU A 29 -15.03 -11.86 -12.44
N ASN A 30 -15.13 -10.65 -11.89
CA ASN A 30 -16.39 -9.92 -11.61
C ASN A 30 -17.29 -10.52 -10.52
N THR A 31 -16.74 -11.33 -9.62
CA THR A 31 -17.41 -11.67 -8.36
C THR A 31 -17.15 -10.62 -7.27
N GLY A 32 -18.03 -10.53 -6.28
CA GLY A 32 -17.89 -9.57 -5.18
C GLY A 32 -16.58 -9.75 -4.40
N ASP A 33 -16.18 -11.00 -4.14
CA ASP A 33 -14.93 -11.34 -3.47
C ASP A 33 -13.69 -10.97 -4.31
N TRP A 34 -13.78 -11.10 -5.65
CA TRP A 34 -12.73 -10.67 -6.57
C TRP A 34 -12.49 -9.15 -6.51
N HIS A 35 -13.56 -8.34 -6.45
CA HIS A 35 -13.44 -6.90 -6.28
C HIS A 35 -12.86 -6.51 -4.92
N LEU A 36 -13.27 -7.19 -3.84
CA LEU A 36 -12.74 -6.91 -2.51
C LEU A 36 -11.24 -7.23 -2.40
N ALA A 37 -10.81 -8.37 -2.93
CA ALA A 37 -9.40 -8.76 -2.95
C ALA A 37 -8.56 -7.80 -3.82
N LYS A 38 -9.07 -7.43 -5.01
CA LYS A 38 -8.42 -6.45 -5.90
C LYS A 38 -8.26 -5.08 -5.24
N ASN A 39 -9.30 -4.57 -4.58
CA ASN A 39 -9.24 -3.28 -3.90
C ASN A 39 -8.24 -3.29 -2.74
N GLU A 40 -8.16 -4.38 -1.99
CA GLU A 40 -7.18 -4.53 -0.91
C GLU A 40 -5.74 -4.61 -1.46
N MET A 41 -5.51 -5.33 -2.56
CA MET A 41 -4.20 -5.35 -3.25
C MET A 41 -3.78 -3.96 -3.73
N ILE A 42 -4.69 -3.23 -4.38
CA ILE A 42 -4.44 -1.85 -4.84
C ILE A 42 -4.15 -0.95 -3.63
N ARG A 43 -4.87 -1.11 -2.52
CA ARG A 43 -4.61 -0.37 -1.27
C ARG A 43 -3.22 -0.67 -0.71
N ARG A 44 -2.75 -1.91 -0.79
CA ARG A 44 -1.40 -2.30 -0.33
C ARG A 44 -0.30 -1.77 -1.25
N GLN A 45 -0.51 -1.81 -2.56
CA GLN A 45 0.42 -1.24 -3.55
C GLN A 45 0.48 0.28 -3.47
N ASN A 46 -0.66 0.93 -3.21
CA ASN A 46 -0.76 2.38 -3.04
C ASN A 46 -0.51 2.82 -1.60
N LYS A 47 -0.09 1.95 -0.67
CA LYS A 47 0.46 2.43 0.59
C LYS A 47 1.67 3.28 0.21
N PRO A 48 1.64 4.60 0.42
CA PRO A 48 2.82 5.41 0.18
C PRO A 48 3.93 4.78 1.01
N SER A 49 5.07 4.52 0.37
CA SER A 49 6.27 4.15 1.11
C SER A 49 6.63 5.38 1.94
N ASP A 50 6.04 5.52 3.13
CA ASP A 50 6.26 6.67 4.01
C ASP A 50 7.76 6.89 4.21
N ILE A 51 8.54 5.81 4.21
CA ILE A 51 10.00 5.78 4.22
C ILE A 51 10.63 6.69 3.13
N ARG A 52 10.14 6.66 1.88
CA ARG A 52 10.68 7.54 0.82
C ARG A 52 10.40 9.01 1.08
N GLY A 53 9.21 9.33 1.62
CA GLY A 53 8.85 10.68 2.03
C GLY A 53 9.76 11.18 3.15
N TRP A 54 9.94 10.37 4.20
CA TRP A 54 10.83 10.70 5.32
C TRP A 54 12.29 10.91 4.87
N ILE A 55 12.82 10.08 3.96
CA ILE A 55 14.17 10.25 3.41
C ILE A 55 14.32 11.60 2.70
N SER A 56 13.33 12.03 1.92
CA SER A 56 13.39 13.34 1.24
C SER A 56 13.44 14.52 2.23
N ILE A 57 12.71 14.42 3.34
CA ILE A 57 12.72 15.44 4.41
C ILE A 57 14.12 15.55 5.03
N PHE A 58 14.74 14.41 5.38
CA PHE A 58 16.09 14.42 5.94
C PHE A 58 17.14 14.97 4.98
N ILE A 59 17.04 14.66 3.68
CA ILE A 59 17.93 15.23 2.66
C ILE A 59 17.76 16.75 2.57
N SER A 60 16.52 17.25 2.56
CA SER A 60 16.25 18.70 2.54
C SER A 60 16.80 19.42 3.77
N ILE A 61 16.64 18.83 4.96
CA ILE A 61 17.19 19.40 6.20
C ILE A 61 18.73 19.39 6.15
N GLY A 62 19.34 18.29 5.70
CA GLY A 62 20.79 18.20 5.55
C GLY A 62 21.34 19.26 4.59
N ALA A 63 20.70 19.46 3.44
CA ALA A 63 21.08 20.49 2.47
C ALA A 63 21.00 21.91 3.06
N LEU A 64 19.96 22.21 3.83
CA LEU A 64 19.82 23.49 4.53
C LEU A 64 20.95 23.72 5.55
N LEU A 65 21.30 22.71 6.34
CA LEU A 65 22.38 22.80 7.32
C LEU A 65 23.73 23.04 6.64
N VAL A 66 24.02 22.33 5.54
CA VAL A 66 25.24 22.54 4.76
C VAL A 66 25.29 23.96 4.20
N SER A 67 24.18 24.47 3.69
CA SER A 67 24.10 25.86 3.19
C SER A 67 24.36 26.89 4.29
N ILE A 68 23.89 26.66 5.51
CA ILE A 68 24.12 27.58 6.65
C ILE A 68 25.59 27.54 7.07
N ILE A 69 26.18 26.34 7.16
CA ILE A 69 27.60 26.19 7.53
C ILE A 69 28.50 26.89 6.51
N ALA A 70 28.23 26.70 5.21
CA ALA A 70 28.97 27.36 4.13
C ALA A 70 28.79 28.89 4.07
N LEU A 71 27.78 29.44 4.76
CA LEU A 71 27.60 30.89 4.90
C LEU A 71 28.42 31.45 6.09
N ILE A 72 28.66 30.62 7.11
CA ILE A 72 29.33 31.01 8.37
C ILE A 72 30.84 30.82 8.29
N TYR A 73 31.30 29.78 7.59
CA TYR A 73 32.72 29.45 7.37
C TYR A 73 33.16 29.83 5.96
#